data_AF-A0A521VR06-F1
#
_entry.id   AF-A0A521VR06-F1
#
_cell.length_a   1.000
_cell.length_b   1.000
_cell.length_c   1.000
_cell.angle_alpha   90.00
_cell.angle_beta   90.00
_cell.angle_gamma   90.00
#
_symmetry.space_group_name_H-M   'P 1'
#
loop_
_entity.id
_entity.type
_entity.pdbx_description
1 polymer ?
#
loop_
_entity_poly.entity_id
_entity_poly.type
_entity_poly.pdbx_seq_one_letter_code
_entity_poly.pdbx_strand_id
1 'polypeptide(L)'
;MQRGTAPSRVAARDQPPLANIAALIDNGGQITLGALRPIACAAIANDEENCLAMLQRKSGETLQQLLERLDTAIELAWTTGQFTDEINVRPPRIKPR
;
A
#
# COMPACT_ATOMS: atom_id res chain seq x y z
N MET A 1 7.37 36.99 -26.96
CA MET A 1 7.96 36.35 -25.77
C MET A 1 6.86 35.61 -25.03
N GLN A 2 6.70 34.30 -25.24
CA GLN A 2 5.76 33.47 -24.45
C GLN A 2 6.57 32.42 -23.71
N ARG A 3 6.58 32.54 -22.38
CA ARG A 3 7.00 31.48 -21.45
C ARG A 3 5.75 30.64 -21.16
N GLY A 4 5.86 29.33 -21.35
CA GLY A 4 4.78 28.40 -21.00
C GLY A 4 5.26 26.96 -21.12
N THR A 5 5.94 26.47 -20.08
CA THR A 5 6.08 25.02 -19.88
C THR A 5 5.70 24.74 -18.43
N ALA A 6 4.45 24.32 -18.24
CA ALA A 6 3.96 23.71 -17.01
C ALA A 6 4.33 22.22 -17.01
N PRO A 7 4.53 21.59 -15.84
CA PRO A 7 5.35 20.41 -15.69
C PRO A 7 4.69 19.14 -16.26
N SER A 8 5.53 18.24 -16.80
CA SER A 8 5.17 16.87 -17.15
C SER A 8 4.49 16.18 -15.97
N ARG A 9 3.16 16.10 -16.03
CA ARG A 9 2.42 15.08 -15.32
C ARG A 9 2.78 13.78 -16.03
N VAL A 10 3.70 13.00 -15.44
CA VAL A 10 3.88 11.58 -15.76
C VAL A 10 2.48 11.03 -15.99
N ALA A 11 2.20 10.59 -17.22
CA ALA A 11 0.88 10.21 -17.66
C ALA A 11 0.26 9.32 -16.58
N ALA A 12 -0.89 9.72 -16.06
CA ALA A 12 -1.67 8.88 -15.16
C ALA A 12 -1.82 7.54 -15.89
N ARG A 13 -1.20 6.49 -15.36
CA ARG A 13 -1.24 5.18 -15.99
C ARG A 13 -2.71 4.81 -16.11
N ASP A 14 -3.16 4.54 -17.33
CA ASP A 14 -4.53 4.10 -17.65
C ASP A 14 -4.69 2.62 -17.24
N GLN A 15 -4.32 2.32 -16.00
CA GLN A 15 -4.43 0.99 -15.43
C GLN A 15 -5.83 0.83 -14.84
N PRO A 16 -6.42 -0.37 -14.97
CA PRO A 16 -7.66 -0.69 -14.28
C PRO A 16 -7.53 -0.41 -12.77
N PRO A 17 -8.63 -0.01 -12.09
CA PRO A 17 -8.62 0.14 -10.64
C PRO A 17 -8.12 -1.13 -9.96
N LEU A 18 -7.20 -0.97 -8.99
CA LEU A 18 -6.64 -2.06 -8.20
C LEU A 18 -5.89 -3.14 -9.04
N ALA A 19 -5.23 -2.72 -10.13
CA ALA A 19 -4.54 -3.62 -11.04
C ALA A 19 -3.43 -4.46 -10.37
N ASN A 20 -2.74 -3.94 -9.36
CA ASN A 20 -1.67 -4.66 -8.67
C ASN A 20 -2.25 -5.70 -7.70
N ILE A 21 -3.36 -5.39 -7.03
CA ILE A 21 -4.11 -6.38 -6.25
C ILE A 21 -4.64 -7.50 -7.15
N ALA A 22 -5.22 -7.15 -8.30
CA ALA A 22 -5.70 -8.15 -9.26
C ALA A 22 -4.56 -9.05 -9.73
N ALA A 23 -3.45 -8.45 -10.18
CA ALA A 23 -2.27 -9.20 -10.59
C ALA A 23 -1.71 -10.09 -9.46
N LEU A 24 -1.70 -9.62 -8.21
CA LEU A 24 -1.25 -10.42 -7.08
C LEU A 24 -2.09 -11.69 -6.92
N ILE A 25 -3.42 -11.56 -6.96
CA ILE A 25 -4.35 -12.68 -6.83
C ILE A 25 -4.23 -13.64 -8.02
N ASP A 26 -4.13 -13.11 -9.24
CA ASP A 26 -3.99 -13.92 -10.46
C ASP A 26 -2.70 -14.74 -10.48
N ASN A 27 -1.65 -14.28 -9.77
CA ASN A 27 -0.38 -14.99 -9.60
C ASN A 27 -0.32 -15.84 -8.32
N GLY A 28 -1.47 -16.17 -7.71
CA GLY A 28 -1.54 -17.07 -6.55
C GLY A 28 -1.30 -16.41 -5.19
N GLY A 29 -1.11 -15.09 -5.16
CA GLY A 29 -1.05 -14.32 -3.93
C GLY A 29 -2.44 -14.11 -3.30
N GLN A 30 -2.47 -13.40 -2.18
CA GLN A 30 -3.69 -13.12 -1.44
C GLN A 30 -3.69 -11.72 -0.84
N ILE A 31 -4.89 -11.20 -0.60
CA ILE A 31 -5.11 -10.09 0.32
C ILE A 31 -5.99 -10.53 1.49
N THR A 32 -5.69 -10.06 2.69
CA THR A 32 -6.53 -10.22 3.88
C THR A 32 -7.00 -8.85 4.34
N LEU A 33 -8.31 -8.71 4.55
CA LEU A 33 -8.94 -7.50 5.05
C LEU A 33 -9.82 -7.84 6.26
N GLY A 34 -9.62 -7.12 7.37
CA GLY A 34 -10.47 -7.29 8.54
C GLY A 34 -9.76 -6.93 9.83
N ALA A 35 -10.39 -7.26 10.95
CA ALA A 35 -9.81 -7.04 12.27
C ALA A 35 -8.74 -8.09 12.57
N LEU A 36 -7.54 -7.64 12.93
CA LEU A 36 -6.45 -8.46 13.43
C LEU A 36 -6.03 -7.89 14.78
N ARG A 37 -6.61 -8.38 15.88
CA ARG A 37 -6.42 -7.75 17.20
C ARG A 37 -4.92 -7.59 17.54
N PRO A 38 -4.49 -6.42 18.05
CA PRO A 38 -5.32 -5.28 18.50
C PRO A 38 -5.74 -4.29 17.40
N ILE A 39 -5.38 -4.53 16.13
CA ILE A 39 -5.73 -3.67 14.99
C ILE A 39 -7.19 -3.89 14.58
N ALA A 40 -8.00 -2.82 14.62
CA ALA A 40 -9.43 -2.89 14.30
C ALA A 40 -9.71 -3.20 12.81
N CYS A 41 -8.86 -2.72 11.91
CA CYS A 41 -8.95 -3.02 10.49
C CYS A 41 -7.54 -2.93 9.86
N ALA A 42 -7.03 -4.09 9.46
CA ALA A 42 -5.79 -4.23 8.71
C ALA A 42 -6.11 -4.65 7.27
N ALA A 43 -5.25 -4.25 6.35
CA ALA A 43 -5.21 -4.73 4.99
C ALA A 43 -3.80 -5.26 4.71
N ILE A 44 -3.69 -6.54 4.35
CA ILE A 44 -2.42 -7.25 4.21
C ILE A 44 -2.37 -7.85 2.81
N ALA A 45 -1.22 -7.79 2.16
CA ALA A 45 -0.95 -8.42 0.87
C ALA A 45 0.25 -9.37 0.98
N ASN A 46 0.07 -10.61 0.49
CA ASN A 46 1.08 -11.65 0.49
C ASN A 46 1.18 -12.29 -0.89
N ASP A 47 2.41 -12.57 -1.34
CA ASP A 47 2.65 -13.57 -2.38
C ASP A 47 3.04 -14.91 -1.73
N GLU A 48 3.54 -15.86 -2.52
CA GLU A 48 3.93 -17.20 -2.03
C GLU A 48 5.06 -17.16 -0.97
N GLU A 49 5.93 -16.15 -1.01
CA GLU A 49 7.15 -16.10 -0.20
C GLU A 49 7.20 -14.91 0.76
N ASN A 50 6.50 -13.82 0.45
CA ASN A 50 6.69 -12.51 1.06
C ASN A 50 5.39 -11.87 1.53
N CYS A 51 5.50 -11.07 2.60
CA CYS A 51 4.48 -10.11 3.01
C CYS A 51 4.82 -8.74 2.41
N LEU A 52 4.16 -8.40 1.29
CA LEU A 52 4.47 -7.21 0.50
C LEU A 52 4.06 -5.91 1.22
N ALA A 53 2.90 -5.96 1.89
CA ALA A 53 2.37 -4.82 2.62
C ALA A 53 1.48 -5.23 3.80
N MET A 54 1.60 -4.50 4.90
CA MET A 54 0.72 -4.54 6.07
C MET A 54 0.30 -3.12 6.42
N LEU A 55 -0.94 -2.78 6.11
CA LEU A 55 -1.50 -1.46 6.35
C LEU A 55 -2.50 -1.49 7.50
N GLN A 56 -2.49 -0.43 8.31
CA GLN A 56 -3.56 -0.17 9.26
C GLN A 56 -4.51 0.88 8.66
N ARG A 57 -5.81 0.60 8.70
CA ARG A 57 -6.82 1.58 8.27
C ARG A 57 -6.73 2.83 9.15
N LYS A 58 -6.57 3.98 8.53
CA LYS A 58 -6.49 5.28 9.23
C LYS A 58 -7.87 5.75 9.65
N SER A 59 -7.93 6.62 10.66
CA SER A 59 -9.17 7.28 11.05
C SER A 59 -9.74 8.10 9.89
N GLY A 60 -11.02 7.92 9.58
CA GLY A 60 -11.71 8.61 8.48
C GLY A 60 -11.42 8.06 7.07
N GLU A 61 -10.51 7.10 6.92
CA GLU A 61 -10.21 6.47 5.65
C GLU A 61 -11.36 5.56 5.19
N THR A 62 -11.80 5.67 3.93
CA THR A 62 -12.80 4.77 3.36
C THR A 62 -12.17 3.40 3.02
N LEU A 63 -13.01 2.37 2.84
CA LEU A 63 -12.50 1.07 2.40
C LEU A 63 -11.81 1.18 1.03
N GLN A 64 -12.38 1.95 0.10
CA GLN A 64 -11.79 2.17 -1.21
C GLN A 64 -10.38 2.79 -1.10
N GLN A 65 -10.20 3.83 -0.30
CA GLN A 65 -8.90 4.48 -0.09
C GLN A 65 -7.86 3.52 0.51
N LEU A 66 -8.29 2.65 1.43
CA LEU A 66 -7.42 1.62 1.99
C LEU A 66 -6.96 0.61 0.92
N LEU A 67 -7.87 0.19 0.03
CA LEU A 67 -7.53 -0.71 -1.08
C LEU A 67 -6.61 -0.04 -2.11
N GLU A 68 -6.84 1.24 -2.45
CA GLU A 68 -5.97 2.01 -3.34
C GLU A 68 -4.55 2.16 -2.77
N ARG A 69 -4.43 2.37 -1.46
CA ARG A 69 -3.12 2.37 -0.78
C ARG A 69 -2.47 1.00 -0.77
N LEU A 70 -3.23 -0.06 -0.55
CA LEU A 70 -2.70 -1.42 -0.60
C LEU A 70 -2.16 -1.73 -2.00
N ASP A 71 -2.92 -1.36 -3.04
CA ASP A 71 -2.52 -1.52 -4.43
C ASP A 71 -1.20 -0.78 -4.75
N THR A 72 -1.11 0.48 -4.31
CA THR A 72 0.11 1.28 -4.45
C THR A 72 1.30 0.67 -3.69
N ALA A 73 1.06 0.09 -2.50
CA ALA A 73 2.11 -0.53 -1.69
C ALA A 73 2.64 -1.83 -2.33
N ILE A 74 1.77 -2.61 -2.99
CA ILE A 74 2.17 -3.77 -3.79
C ILE A 74 3.06 -3.33 -4.96
N GLU A 75 2.66 -2.28 -5.68
CA GLU A 75 3.48 -1.73 -6.76
C GLU A 75 4.87 -1.31 -6.24
N LEU A 76 4.92 -0.59 -5.12
CA LEU A 76 6.19 -0.16 -4.52
C LEU A 76 7.07 -1.36 -4.18
N ALA A 77 6.50 -2.41 -3.56
CA ALA A 77 7.20 -3.63 -3.23
C ALA A 77 7.81 -4.30 -4.47
N TRP A 78 7.05 -4.48 -5.55
CA TRP A 78 7.55 -5.11 -6.77
C TRP A 78 8.56 -4.26 -7.54
N THR A 79 8.37 -2.94 -7.58
CA THR A 79 9.21 -2.05 -8.38
C THR A 79 10.51 -1.65 -7.69
N THR A 80 10.51 -1.60 -6.35
CA THR A 80 11.66 -1.09 -5.58
C THR A 80 12.21 -2.09 -4.56
N GLY A 81 11.49 -3.18 -4.28
CA GLY A 81 11.81 -4.08 -3.18
C GLY A 81 11.47 -3.52 -1.80
N GLN A 82 10.80 -2.37 -1.71
CA GLN A 82 10.45 -1.75 -0.42
C GLN A 82 9.08 -2.23 0.07
N PHE A 83 9.08 -3.08 1.10
CA PHE A 83 7.86 -3.53 1.77
C PHE A 83 7.31 -2.49 2.74
N THR A 84 5.99 -2.32 2.77
CA THR A 84 5.33 -1.35 3.64
C THR A 84 4.78 -2.05 4.88
N ASP A 85 5.30 -1.73 6.06
CA ASP A 85 4.83 -2.28 7.33
C ASP A 85 4.43 -1.15 8.29
N GLU A 86 3.13 -0.91 8.41
CA GLU A 86 2.55 0.06 9.36
C GLU A 86 2.17 -0.60 10.70
N ILE A 87 2.22 -1.93 10.79
CA ILE A 87 1.72 -2.69 11.95
C ILE A 87 2.86 -3.01 12.92
N ASN A 88 4.02 -3.43 12.43
CA ASN A 88 5.16 -3.80 13.27
C ASN A 88 6.19 -2.66 13.40
N VAL A 89 5.75 -1.41 13.26
CA VAL A 89 6.63 -0.25 13.43
C VAL A 89 7.12 -0.23 14.87
N ARG A 90 8.44 -0.37 15.04
CA ARG A 90 9.07 -0.27 16.37
C ARG A 90 8.83 1.15 16.91
N PRO A 91 8.23 1.33 18.10
CA PRO A 91 8.07 2.67 18.65
C PRO A 91 9.45 3.31 18.86
N PRO A 92 9.59 4.63 18.66
CA PRO A 92 10.85 5.31 18.89
C PRO A 92 11.29 5.11 20.33
N ARG A 93 12.58 4.79 20.53
CA ARG A 93 13.18 4.68 21.87
C ARG A 93 13.12 6.06 22.53
N ILE A 94 12.20 6.23 23.48
CA ILE A 94 12.19 7.40 24.35
C ILE A 94 13.42 7.26 25.26
N LYS A 95 14.42 8.13 25.09
CA LYS A 95 15.52 8.22 26.05
C LYS A 95 14.93 8.76 27.37
N PRO A 96 15.15 8.10 28.53
CA PRO A 96 14.74 8.67 29.80
C PRO A 96 15.42 10.04 29.98
N ARG A 97 14.63 10.99 30.47
CA ARG A 97 15.09 12.34 30.84
C ARG A 97 16.01 12.29 32.03
#